data_AF-A0A536AWX0-F1
#
_entry.id   AF-A0A536AWX0-F1
#
_cell.length_a   1.000
_cell.length_b   1.000
_cell.length_c   1.000
_cell.angle_alpha   90.00
_cell.angle_beta   90.00
_cell.angle_gamma   90.00
#
_symmetry.space_group_name_H-M   'P 1'
#
loop_
_entity.id
_entity.type
_entity.pdbx_description
1 polymer ?
#
loop_
_entity_poly.entity_id
_entity_poly.type
_entity_poly.pdbx_seq_one_letter_code
_entity_poly.pdbx_strand_id
1 'polypeptide(L)'
;MQIRGWFDAVVTLGLKVKDREARGHNLRVARLCVSIGRQMSMSASELRVLARAGLMHDIGKLGIPEAVLEKHSPLDESEWILMRTHPEMGLTLLDRAGQSSREVLAVLY
;
A
#
# COMPACT_ATOMS: atom_id res chain seq x y z
N MET A 1 -12.87 22.32 -9.94
CA MET A 1 -12.21 22.02 -8.64
C MET A 1 -12.80 20.71 -8.10
N GLN A 2 -12.27 19.56 -8.53
CA GLN A 2 -12.81 18.24 -8.19
C GLN A 2 -11.67 17.28 -7.84
N ILE A 3 -11.10 17.44 -6.64
CA ILE A 3 -9.99 16.60 -6.14
C ILE A 3 -10.36 15.95 -4.79
N ARG A 4 -11.66 15.88 -4.45
CA ARG A 4 -12.12 15.24 -3.20
C ARG A 4 -12.62 13.80 -3.35
N GLY A 5 -13.08 13.38 -4.53
CA GLY A 5 -13.78 12.08 -4.67
C GLY A 5 -12.89 10.85 -4.88
N TRP A 6 -11.67 11.00 -5.41
CA TRP A 6 -10.89 9.84 -5.89
C TRP A 6 -9.79 9.40 -4.92
N PHE A 7 -9.30 10.28 -4.05
CA PHE A 7 -8.45 9.89 -2.90
C PHE A 7 -9.22 8.97 -1.95
N ASP A 8 -10.47 9.32 -1.65
CA ASP A 8 -11.38 8.43 -0.94
C ASP A 8 -11.61 7.14 -1.72
N ALA A 9 -11.59 7.16 -3.06
CA ALA A 9 -11.69 5.95 -3.87
C ALA A 9 -10.45 5.06 -3.80
N VAL A 10 -9.23 5.61 -3.75
CA VAL A 10 -7.96 4.86 -3.59
C VAL A 10 -7.79 4.35 -2.18
N VAL A 11 -8.08 5.16 -1.17
CA VAL A 11 -8.16 4.71 0.23
C VAL A 11 -9.25 3.65 0.34
N THR A 12 -10.41 3.84 -0.29
CA THR A 12 -11.45 2.81 -0.40
C THR A 12 -10.95 1.60 -1.20
N LEU A 13 -10.03 1.74 -2.15
CA LEU A 13 -9.46 0.62 -2.92
C LEU A 13 -8.46 -0.19 -2.08
N GLY A 14 -7.57 0.49 -1.34
CA GLY A 14 -6.70 -0.11 -0.32
C GLY A 14 -7.51 -0.71 0.83
N LEU A 15 -8.66 -0.11 1.15
CA LEU A 15 -9.69 -0.66 2.03
C LEU A 15 -10.69 -1.57 1.30
N LYS A 16 -10.52 -1.86 0.01
CA LYS A 16 -11.33 -2.82 -0.79
C LYS A 16 -10.49 -4.00 -1.20
N VAL A 17 -9.21 -4.07 -0.78
CA VAL A 17 -8.46 -5.31 -0.76
C VAL A 17 -9.40 -6.36 -0.18
N LYS A 18 -9.64 -7.40 -0.99
CA LYS A 18 -10.78 -8.33 -0.83
C LYS A 18 -10.78 -8.99 0.55
N ASP A 19 -9.62 -9.06 1.18
CA ASP A 19 -9.41 -9.70 2.46
C ASP A 19 -9.45 -8.71 3.66
N ARG A 20 -10.22 -9.07 4.68
CA ARG A 20 -10.32 -8.37 5.96
C ARG A 20 -8.97 -8.38 6.70
N GLU A 21 -8.18 -9.43 6.55
CA GLU A 21 -6.84 -9.54 7.13
C GLU A 21 -5.87 -8.54 6.51
N ALA A 22 -5.90 -8.37 5.19
CA ALA A 22 -5.06 -7.40 4.49
C ALA A 22 -5.39 -5.95 4.90
N ARG A 23 -6.67 -5.61 5.10
CA ARG A 23 -7.07 -4.29 5.64
C ARG A 23 -6.58 -4.09 7.07
N GLY A 24 -6.71 -5.12 7.90
CA GLY A 24 -6.21 -5.12 9.27
C GLY A 24 -4.69 -4.92 9.30
N HIS A 25 -3.98 -5.62 8.43
CA HIS A 25 -2.53 -5.51 8.26
C HIS A 25 -2.11 -4.09 7.88
N ASN A 26 -2.66 -3.53 6.79
CA ASN A 26 -2.31 -2.20 6.32
C ASN A 26 -2.56 -1.12 7.38
N LEU A 27 -3.66 -1.24 8.14
CA LEU A 27 -3.96 -0.32 9.24
C LEU A 27 -2.99 -0.47 10.41
N ARG A 28 -2.57 -1.70 10.77
CA ARG A 28 -1.55 -1.94 11.81
C ARG A 28 -0.21 -1.34 11.39
N VAL A 29 0.22 -1.56 10.15
CA VAL A 29 1.46 -1.00 9.60
C VAL A 29 1.41 0.52 9.62
N ALA A 30 0.36 1.14 9.09
CA ALA A 30 0.21 2.60 9.09
C ALA A 30 0.27 3.19 10.52
N ARG A 31 -0.38 2.57 11.50
CA ARG A 31 -0.33 2.99 12.91
C ARG A 31 1.08 2.88 13.48
N LEU A 32 1.79 1.79 13.17
CA LEU A 32 3.17 1.58 13.62
C LEU A 32 4.10 2.65 13.03
N CYS A 33 4.02 2.92 11.72
CA CYS A 33 4.80 3.97 11.06
C CYS A 33 4.57 5.33 11.70
N VAL A 34 3.31 5.70 11.96
CA VAL A 34 2.98 6.96 12.64
C VAL A 34 3.53 7.00 14.07
N SER A 35 3.46 5.88 14.80
CA SER A 35 4.00 5.80 16.17
C SER A 35 5.51 6.01 16.19
N ILE A 36 6.24 5.37 15.27
CA ILE A 36 7.69 5.53 15.11
C ILE A 36 8.01 6.97 14.72
N GLY A 37 7.33 7.53 13.71
CA GLY A 37 7.56 8.90 13.28
C GLY A 37 7.33 9.94 14.37
N ARG A 38 6.37 9.71 15.27
CA ARG A 38 6.14 10.57 16.44
C ARG A 38 7.33 10.55 17.41
N GLN A 39 7.92 9.38 17.66
CA GLN A 39 9.11 9.26 18.51
C GLN A 39 10.33 9.94 17.88
N MET A 40 10.36 10.04 16.55
CA MET A 40 11.38 10.77 15.79
C MET A 40 11.08 12.28 15.65
N SER A 41 10.07 12.80 16.36
CA SER A 41 9.66 14.22 16.32
C SER A 41 9.29 14.72 14.91
N MET A 42 8.80 13.85 14.04
CA MET A 42 8.36 14.23 12.69
C MET A 42 7.13 15.14 12.75
N SER A 43 7.05 16.05 11.77
CA SER A 43 5.94 16.99 11.64
C SER A 43 4.61 16.29 11.36
N ALA A 44 3.50 16.95 11.69
CA ALA A 44 2.16 16.43 11.37
C ALA A 44 1.97 16.14 9.87
N SER A 45 2.62 16.91 8.98
CA SER A 45 2.65 16.64 7.55
C SER A 45 3.32 15.33 7.20
N GLU A 46 4.47 15.04 7.80
CA GLU A 46 5.22 13.81 7.54
C GLU A 46 4.53 12.59 8.14
N LEU A 47 3.91 12.73 9.32
CA LEU A 47 3.08 11.67 9.90
C LEU A 47 1.90 11.30 8.99
N ARG A 48 1.29 12.29 8.31
CA ARG A 48 0.24 12.03 7.33
C ARG A 48 0.77 11.28 6.10
N VAL A 49 1.99 11.56 5.66
CA VAL A 49 2.67 10.80 4.60
C VAL A 49 2.90 9.35 5.05
N LEU A 50 3.43 9.13 6.26
CA LEU A 50 3.65 7.79 6.81
C LEU A 50 2.36 6.97 6.96
N ALA A 51 1.28 7.62 7.39
CA ALA A 51 -0.03 6.96 7.48
C ALA A 51 -0.51 6.50 6.11
N ARG A 52 -0.40 7.36 5.08
CA ARG A 52 -0.77 7.03 3.70
C ARG A 52 0.11 5.92 3.12
N ALA A 53 1.42 6.03 3.34
CA ALA A 53 2.42 5.04 2.97
C ALA A 53 2.04 3.64 3.50
N GLY A 54 1.87 3.48 4.81
CA GLY A 54 1.54 2.18 5.40
C GLY A 54 0.21 1.60 4.92
N LEU A 55 -0.78 2.46 4.60
CA LEU A 55 -2.07 2.01 4.07
C LEU A 55 -1.99 1.46 2.64
N MET A 56 -1.04 1.95 1.85
CA MET A 56 -0.96 1.68 0.41
C MET A 56 0.30 0.90 0.00
N HIS A 57 1.23 0.60 0.91
CA HIS A 57 2.52 -0.03 0.59
C HIS A 57 2.37 -1.29 -0.29
N ASP A 58 1.37 -2.12 0.02
CA ASP A 58 1.09 -3.37 -0.68
C ASP A 58 0.00 -3.25 -1.78
N ILE A 59 -0.38 -2.04 -2.23
CA ILE A 59 -1.52 -1.86 -3.14
C ILE A 59 -1.34 -2.57 -4.50
N GLY A 60 -0.09 -2.79 -4.92
CA GLY A 60 0.19 -3.55 -6.14
C GLY A 60 -0.14 -5.04 -6.05
N LYS A 61 -0.40 -5.59 -4.86
CA LYS A 61 -0.94 -6.95 -4.71
C LYS A 61 -2.29 -7.14 -5.40
N LEU A 62 -3.01 -6.05 -5.72
CA LEU A 62 -4.21 -6.09 -6.57
C LEU A 62 -3.94 -6.68 -7.97
N GLY A 63 -2.70 -6.63 -8.46
CA GLY A 63 -2.29 -7.24 -9.72
C GLY A 63 -1.79 -8.68 -9.61
N ILE A 64 -1.68 -9.24 -8.40
CA ILE A 64 -1.21 -10.61 -8.17
C ILE A 64 -2.41 -11.56 -8.16
N PRO A 65 -2.33 -12.73 -8.85
CA PRO A 65 -3.42 -13.70 -8.85
C PRO A 65 -3.78 -14.20 -7.45
N GLU A 66 -5.08 -14.37 -7.21
CA GLU A 66 -5.64 -14.83 -5.92
C GLU A 66 -5.07 -16.20 -5.51
N ALA A 67 -4.87 -17.10 -6.49
CA ALA A 67 -4.24 -18.41 -6.27
C ALA A 67 -2.81 -18.35 -5.71
N VAL A 68 -2.09 -17.25 -5.93
CA VAL A 68 -0.75 -17.01 -5.38
C VAL A 68 -0.85 -16.27 -4.04
N LEU A 69 -1.76 -15.31 -3.90
CA LEU A 69 -1.95 -14.54 -2.65
C LEU A 69 -2.48 -15.40 -1.50
N GLU A 70 -3.39 -16.33 -1.78
CA GLU A 70 -4.09 -17.15 -0.77
C GLU A 70 -3.43 -18.52 -0.54
N LYS A 71 -2.26 -18.76 -1.16
CA LYS A 71 -1.58 -20.05 -1.06
C LYS A 71 -1.10 -20.31 0.37
N HIS A 72 -1.53 -21.42 0.96
CA HIS A 72 -1.12 -21.84 2.31
C HIS A 72 0.20 -22.63 2.33
N SER A 73 0.67 -23.12 1.18
CA SER A 73 1.99 -23.73 1.02
C SER A 73 3.02 -22.69 0.57
N PRO A 74 4.34 -22.96 0.74
CA PRO A 74 5.37 -22.06 0.25
C PRO A 74 5.20 -21.74 -1.24
N LEU A 75 5.48 -20.49 -1.61
CA LEU A 75 5.55 -20.10 -3.01
C LEU A 75 6.74 -20.79 -3.68
N ASP A 76 6.53 -21.26 -4.91
CA ASP A 76 7.62 -21.71 -5.77
C ASP A 76 8.37 -20.52 -6.37
N GLU A 77 9.43 -20.79 -7.13
CA GLU A 77 10.28 -19.75 -7.69
C GLU A 77 9.54 -18.84 -8.70
N SER A 78 8.64 -19.40 -9.51
CA SER A 78 7.87 -18.65 -10.49
C SER A 78 6.83 -17.74 -9.82
N GLU A 79 6.20 -18.24 -8.76
CA GLU A 79 5.26 -17.49 -7.93
C GLU A 79 5.98 -16.38 -7.15
N TRP A 80 7.21 -16.62 -6.68
CA TRP A 80 8.05 -15.59 -6.06
C TRP A 80 8.45 -14.51 -7.06
N ILE A 81 8.83 -14.87 -8.28
CA ILE A 81 9.12 -13.91 -9.35
C ILE A 81 7.90 -13.02 -9.58
N LEU A 82 6.70 -13.62 -9.67
CA LEU A 82 5.45 -12.87 -9.81
C LEU A 82 5.17 -11.99 -8.60
N MET A 83 5.28 -12.52 -7.38
CA MET A 83 5.03 -11.79 -6.14
C MET A 83 5.94 -10.55 -6.04
N ARG A 84 7.20 -10.63 -6.46
CA ARG A 84 8.15 -9.51 -6.43
C ARG A 84 7.80 -8.37 -7.40
N THR A 85 6.84 -8.56 -8.30
CA THR A 85 6.38 -7.48 -9.20
C THR A 85 5.40 -6.51 -8.55
N HIS A 86 4.82 -6.86 -7.39
CA HIS A 86 3.80 -6.04 -6.75
C HIS A 86 4.25 -4.58 -6.45
N PRO A 87 5.51 -4.26 -6.09
CA PRO A 87 5.95 -2.88 -5.89
C PRO A 87 5.82 -2.04 -7.17
N GLU A 88 6.30 -2.58 -8.31
CA GLU A 88 6.24 -1.91 -9.61
C GLU A 88 4.80 -1.75 -10.12
N MET A 89 3.95 -2.76 -9.87
CA MET A 89 2.53 -2.68 -10.14
C MET A 89 1.86 -1.58 -9.31
N GLY A 90 2.19 -1.49 -8.02
CA GLY A 90 1.66 -0.46 -7.13
C GLY A 90 2.11 0.95 -7.54
N LEU A 91 3.37 1.11 -7.95
CA LEU A 91 3.88 2.36 -8.53
C LEU A 91 3.07 2.76 -9.76
N THR A 92 2.85 1.82 -10.69
CA THR A 92 2.06 2.06 -11.91
C THR A 92 0.62 2.49 -11.58
N LEU A 93 0.01 1.90 -10.55
CA LEU A 93 -1.34 2.27 -10.10
C LEU A 93 -1.38 3.69 -9.51
N LEU A 94 -0.36 4.07 -8.73
CA LEU A 94 -0.26 5.39 -8.11
C LEU A 94 0.15 6.50 -9.10
N ASP A 95 0.97 6.19 -10.10
CA ASP A 95 1.37 7.14 -11.14
C ASP A 95 0.17 7.51 -12.03
N ARG A 96 -0.59 6.50 -12.47
CA ARG A 96 -1.87 6.71 -13.20
C ARG A 96 -2.89 7.53 -12.42
N ALA A 97 -2.77 7.55 -11.09
CA ALA A 97 -3.61 8.34 -10.20
C ALA A 97 -3.20 9.81 -10.06
N GLY A 98 -2.08 10.23 -10.65
CA GLY A 98 -1.56 11.60 -10.56
C GLY A 98 -1.04 11.97 -9.16
N GLN A 99 -0.57 11.00 -8.37
CA GLN A 99 0.01 11.26 -7.05
C GLN A 99 1.47 11.72 -7.16
N SER A 100 1.81 12.83 -6.49
CA SER A 100 3.17 13.40 -6.47
C SER A 100 3.93 13.05 -5.18
N SER A 101 4.96 12.22 -5.35
CA SER A 101 6.35 12.36 -4.88
C SER A 101 6.82 12.11 -3.42
N ARG A 102 6.02 11.62 -2.46
CA ARG A 102 6.63 11.03 -1.23
C ARG A 102 6.00 9.71 -0.76
N GLU A 103 4.71 9.53 -0.97
CA GLU A 103 4.00 8.29 -0.64
C GLU A 103 4.38 7.15 -1.57
N VAL A 104 4.77 7.48 -2.80
CA VAL A 104 5.15 6.53 -3.85
C VAL A 104 6.36 5.69 -3.46
N LEU A 105 7.31 6.26 -2.72
CA LEU A 105 8.48 5.54 -2.23
C LEU A 105 8.09 4.38 -1.29
N ALA A 106 6.99 4.51 -0.57
CA ALA A 106 6.55 3.48 0.36
C ALA A 106 5.93 2.24 -0.31
N VAL A 107 5.73 2.29 -1.62
CA VAL A 107 5.33 1.11 -2.40
C VAL A 107 6.56 0.36 -2.92
N LEU A 108 7.73 1.01 -2.96
CA LEU A 108 8.97 0.42 -3.46
C LEU A 108 9.79 -0.30 -2.37
N TYR A 109 9.48 -0.05 -1.09
CA TYR A 109 10.18 -0.56 0.09
C TYR A 109 9.18 -0.97 1.18
#